data_AF-A0A369FZ15-F1
#
_entry.id   AF-A0A369FZ15-F1
#
_cell.length_a   1.000
_cell.length_b   1.000
_cell.length_c   1.000
_cell.angle_alpha   90.00
_cell.angle_beta   90.00
_cell.angle_gamma   90.00
#
_symmetry.space_group_name_H-M   'P 1'
#
loop_
_entity.id
_entity.type
_entity.pdbx_description
1 polymer ?
#
loop_
_entity_poly.entity_id
_entity_poly.type
_entity_poly.pdbx_seq_one_letter_code
_entity_poly.pdbx_strand_id
1 'polypeptide(L)'
;MVTSKYTGQDATTGRKGIVQLSSATNSNSETLAATPRAVKAAYDLAASKASASHTHPWNQITGVPSASLTAKGTVQLSSATNSNSETLAATPRAVKAAYDLAASKAAAAHTHRWAQITDAPVFSSVARVIMGKQSIKDILDYLGLGEGSTLPVGVPVPWPSSRPPEGWLQCNGAAFTRTKYPKLAVAYPDLRLPDLRGEFIRGWDDLRMIDRGRLLLSTQEATYICTAIQAYHGVAGGADIQAGISFASHDNDIINITPDQPRTGNGILYGTKPVDRWAIARAGKLVSNEKDRWIAIRPRNIAFNYIVRAV
;
A
#
# COMPACT_ATOMS: atom_id res chain seq x y z
N MET A 1 -76.44 -12.41 114.67
CA MET A 1 -76.65 -11.09 114.05
C MET A 1 -75.41 -10.25 114.29
N VAL A 2 -74.59 -10.01 113.27
CA VAL A 2 -73.51 -9.01 113.32
C VAL A 2 -74.05 -7.78 112.60
N THR A 3 -74.30 -6.72 113.36
CA THR A 3 -74.73 -5.42 112.85
C THR A 3 -73.54 -4.73 112.18
N SER A 4 -73.52 -4.72 110.84
CA SER A 4 -72.55 -3.94 110.09
C SER A 4 -72.92 -2.46 110.16
N LYS A 5 -72.02 -1.62 110.69
CA LYS A 5 -72.28 -0.23 111.12
C LYS A 5 -72.27 0.80 109.96
N TYR A 6 -72.27 0.36 108.70
CA TYR A 6 -72.20 1.22 107.51
C TYR A 6 -73.11 0.71 106.39
N THR A 7 -74.12 1.49 105.98
CA THR A 7 -74.92 1.29 104.76
C THR A 7 -74.24 2.00 103.58
N GLY A 8 -73.31 1.32 102.90
CA GLY A 8 -72.71 1.84 101.67
C GLY A 8 -73.63 1.60 100.46
N GLN A 9 -73.79 2.59 99.58
CA GLN A 9 -74.52 2.43 98.31
C GLN A 9 -73.66 1.73 97.27
N ASP A 10 -74.28 0.99 96.35
CA ASP A 10 -73.57 0.34 95.24
C ASP A 10 -73.00 1.37 94.26
N ALA A 11 -71.82 1.09 93.72
CA ALA A 11 -71.21 1.95 92.71
C ALA A 11 -71.86 1.73 91.33
N THR A 12 -71.86 2.80 90.54
CA THR A 12 -72.23 2.78 89.13
C THR A 12 -71.17 3.53 88.32
N THR A 13 -71.29 3.51 86.99
CA THR A 13 -70.43 4.29 86.09
C THR A 13 -70.54 5.81 86.30
N GLY A 14 -71.58 6.29 86.99
CA GLY A 14 -71.80 7.71 87.28
C GLY A 14 -71.76 8.09 88.78
N ARG A 15 -71.60 7.14 89.70
CA ARG A 15 -71.64 7.38 91.16
C ARG A 15 -70.71 6.45 91.94
N LYS A 16 -69.95 7.02 92.89
CA LYS A 16 -69.06 6.25 93.79
C LYS A 16 -69.88 5.37 94.76
N GLY A 17 -69.39 4.17 95.06
CA GLY A 17 -70.05 3.21 95.96
C GLY A 17 -69.24 1.93 96.19
N ILE A 18 -69.86 0.90 96.79
CA ILE A 18 -69.30 -0.44 96.99
C ILE A 18 -69.53 -1.27 95.72
N VAL A 19 -68.53 -2.05 95.29
CA VAL A 19 -68.63 -2.89 94.08
C VAL A 19 -68.30 -4.34 94.39
N GLN A 20 -69.06 -5.27 93.82
CA GLN A 20 -68.71 -6.68 93.84
C GLN A 20 -67.77 -7.01 92.68
N LEU A 21 -66.70 -7.76 92.99
CA LEU A 21 -65.68 -8.12 92.02
C LEU A 21 -66.03 -9.42 91.31
N SER A 22 -65.89 -9.45 89.98
CA SER A 22 -66.09 -10.65 89.17
C SER A 22 -64.86 -11.00 88.36
N SER A 23 -64.53 -12.30 88.32
CA SER A 23 -63.45 -12.82 87.48
C SER A 23 -63.94 -13.43 86.17
N ALA A 24 -65.21 -13.24 85.80
CA ALA A 24 -65.76 -13.69 84.52
C ALA A 24 -65.26 -12.82 83.36
N THR A 25 -64.94 -13.43 82.22
CA THR A 25 -64.41 -12.76 81.01
C THR A 25 -65.48 -12.45 79.96
N ASN A 26 -66.73 -12.83 80.22
CA ASN A 26 -67.88 -12.71 79.33
C ASN A 26 -69.11 -12.13 80.06
N SER A 27 -68.90 -11.42 81.18
CA SER A 27 -70.01 -10.85 81.94
C SER A 27 -70.60 -9.63 81.22
N ASN A 28 -71.92 -9.59 81.13
CA ASN A 28 -72.68 -8.42 80.67
C ASN A 28 -73.17 -7.54 81.84
N SER A 29 -72.71 -7.80 83.07
CA SER A 29 -73.15 -7.07 84.26
C SER A 29 -72.47 -5.70 84.36
N GLU A 30 -73.28 -4.65 84.49
CA GLU A 30 -72.80 -3.28 84.72
C GLU A 30 -72.59 -2.94 86.21
N THR A 31 -72.97 -3.85 87.11
CA THR A 31 -72.87 -3.66 88.58
C THR A 31 -71.67 -4.38 89.20
N LEU A 32 -70.86 -5.06 88.39
CA LEU A 32 -69.68 -5.80 88.82
C LEU A 32 -68.42 -5.18 88.21
N ALA A 33 -67.36 -5.04 88.99
CA ALA A 33 -66.05 -4.65 88.46
C ALA A 33 -65.24 -5.89 88.08
N ALA A 34 -64.59 -5.82 86.91
CA ALA A 34 -63.67 -6.85 86.46
C ALA A 34 -62.44 -6.90 87.39
N THR A 35 -62.05 -8.11 87.79
CA THR A 35 -60.78 -8.31 88.50
C THR A 35 -59.60 -8.25 87.53
N PRO A 36 -58.37 -7.97 88.00
CA PRO A 36 -57.15 -8.14 87.20
C PRO A 36 -57.03 -9.53 86.57
N ARG A 37 -57.56 -10.57 87.25
CA ARG A 37 -57.63 -11.93 86.73
C ARG A 37 -58.51 -12.05 85.48
N ALA A 38 -59.69 -11.42 85.46
CA ALA A 38 -60.55 -11.39 84.28
C ALA A 38 -59.87 -10.65 83.10
N VAL A 39 -59.27 -9.49 83.36
CA VAL A 39 -58.58 -8.70 82.33
C VAL A 39 -57.41 -9.48 81.75
N LYS A 40 -56.60 -10.12 82.61
CA LYS A 40 -55.47 -10.95 82.17
C LYS A 40 -55.92 -12.15 81.32
N ALA A 41 -56.98 -12.85 81.76
CA ALA A 41 -57.53 -13.97 81.01
C ALA A 41 -58.09 -13.57 79.63
N ALA A 42 -58.76 -12.41 79.53
CA ALA A 42 -59.24 -11.89 78.26
C ALA A 42 -58.09 -11.49 77.32
N TYR A 43 -57.06 -10.83 77.87
CA TYR A 43 -55.86 -10.47 77.12
C TYR A 43 -55.10 -11.69 76.60
N ASP A 44 -54.88 -12.70 77.46
CA ASP A 44 -54.17 -13.93 77.07
C ASP A 44 -54.94 -14.71 76.00
N LEU A 45 -56.28 -14.71 76.07
CA LEU A 45 -57.12 -15.29 75.03
C LEU A 45 -56.97 -14.52 73.72
N ALA A 46 -57.06 -13.18 73.72
CA ALA A 46 -56.89 -12.38 72.51
C ALA A 46 -55.49 -12.57 71.89
N ALA A 47 -54.44 -12.56 72.71
CA ALA A 47 -53.07 -12.80 72.28
C ALA A 47 -52.87 -14.21 71.72
N SER A 48 -53.54 -15.23 72.27
CA SER A 48 -53.50 -16.61 71.73
C SER A 48 -54.24 -16.77 70.40
N LYS A 49 -55.21 -15.89 70.11
CA LYS A 49 -56.00 -15.90 68.87
C LYS A 49 -55.40 -15.03 67.77
N ALA A 50 -54.54 -14.07 68.12
CA ALA A 50 -53.72 -13.38 67.16
C ALA A 50 -52.62 -14.33 66.68
N SER A 51 -52.85 -15.03 65.57
CA SER A 51 -51.79 -15.82 64.94
C SER A 51 -50.61 -14.90 64.60
N ALA A 52 -49.44 -15.15 65.19
CA ALA A 52 -48.22 -14.41 64.88
C ALA A 52 -47.86 -14.46 63.38
N SER A 53 -48.35 -15.51 62.68
CA SER A 53 -48.27 -15.66 61.24
C SER A 53 -49.66 -15.97 60.69
N HIS A 54 -50.08 -15.23 59.67
CA HIS A 54 -51.27 -15.51 58.88
C HIS A 54 -50.94 -15.34 57.38
N THR A 55 -51.81 -15.84 56.52
CA THR A 55 -51.67 -15.71 55.06
C THR A 55 -52.74 -14.80 54.49
N HIS A 56 -52.39 -14.05 53.45
CA HIS A 56 -53.34 -13.30 52.65
C HIS A 56 -53.49 -13.95 51.27
N PRO A 57 -54.72 -14.13 50.78
CA PRO A 57 -54.96 -14.29 49.35
C PRO A 57 -54.32 -13.16 48.55
N TRP A 58 -53.64 -13.49 47.44
CA TRP A 58 -52.91 -12.50 46.64
C TRP A 58 -53.78 -11.33 46.18
N ASN A 59 -55.06 -11.60 45.86
CA ASN A 59 -56.03 -10.58 45.45
C ASN A 59 -56.42 -9.58 46.56
N GLN A 60 -56.04 -9.82 47.82
CA GLN A 60 -56.27 -8.91 48.94
C GLN A 60 -55.06 -8.01 49.24
N ILE A 61 -53.94 -8.18 48.53
CA ILE A 61 -52.73 -7.37 48.70
C ILE A 61 -52.76 -6.20 47.70
N THR A 62 -53.12 -5.01 48.16
CA THR A 62 -53.37 -3.83 47.30
C THR A 62 -52.25 -2.77 47.33
N GLY A 63 -51.10 -3.07 47.93
CA GLY A 63 -50.02 -2.11 48.17
C GLY A 63 -48.68 -2.40 47.48
N VAL A 64 -48.60 -3.39 46.58
CA VAL A 64 -47.35 -3.69 45.87
C VAL A 64 -47.29 -2.88 44.56
N PRO A 65 -46.40 -1.88 44.44
CA PRO A 65 -46.30 -1.07 43.23
C PRO A 65 -45.73 -1.90 42.06
N SER A 66 -45.84 -1.38 40.84
CA SER A 66 -45.06 -1.88 39.70
C SER A 66 -43.59 -1.58 39.92
N ALA A 67 -42.71 -2.51 39.52
CA ALA A 67 -41.27 -2.27 39.61
C ALA A 67 -40.83 -1.22 38.58
N SER A 68 -39.75 -0.51 38.90
CA SER A 68 -39.03 0.38 38.00
C SER A 68 -37.53 0.27 38.27
N LEU A 69 -36.71 1.02 37.51
CA LEU A 69 -35.27 1.10 37.73
C LEU A 69 -34.87 1.64 39.13
N THR A 70 -35.79 2.33 39.82
CA THR A 70 -35.52 2.97 41.11
C THR A 70 -36.45 2.50 42.25
N ALA A 71 -37.48 1.70 41.96
CA ALA A 71 -38.43 1.20 42.95
C ALA A 71 -38.71 -0.30 42.79
N LYS A 72 -38.68 -1.04 43.90
CA LYS A 72 -39.03 -2.48 43.94
C LYS A 72 -40.54 -2.65 43.74
N GLY A 73 -40.96 -3.69 43.01
CA GLY A 73 -42.37 -3.96 42.74
C GLY A 73 -42.62 -5.23 41.92
N THR A 74 -43.82 -5.37 41.36
CA THR A 74 -44.17 -6.46 40.43
C THR A 74 -43.81 -6.09 38.99
N VAL A 75 -43.39 -7.07 38.19
CA VAL A 75 -43.10 -6.93 36.74
C VAL A 75 -43.90 -7.91 35.92
N GLN A 76 -44.25 -7.53 34.69
CA GLN A 76 -44.75 -8.47 33.69
C GLN A 76 -43.58 -8.96 32.83
N LEU A 77 -43.59 -10.24 32.46
CA LEU A 77 -42.54 -10.84 31.65
C LEU A 77 -42.83 -10.65 30.16
N SER A 78 -41.80 -10.31 29.37
CA SER A 78 -41.89 -10.19 27.91
C SER A 78 -40.81 -11.01 27.21
N SER A 79 -41.20 -11.67 26.12
CA SER A 79 -40.28 -12.40 25.24
C SER A 79 -39.93 -11.64 23.96
N ALA A 80 -40.28 -10.36 23.86
CA ALA A 80 -39.89 -9.51 22.73
C ALA A 80 -38.40 -9.18 22.78
N THR A 81 -37.71 -9.20 21.63
CA THR A 81 -36.27 -8.91 21.51
C THR A 81 -35.97 -7.44 21.13
N ASN A 82 -37.01 -6.63 20.99
CA ASN A 82 -36.97 -5.23 20.58
C ASN A 82 -37.86 -4.34 21.47
N SER A 83 -38.17 -4.79 22.68
CA SER A 83 -39.01 -4.03 23.62
C SER A 83 -38.23 -2.84 24.19
N ASN A 84 -38.85 -1.65 24.15
CA ASN A 84 -38.35 -0.45 24.83
C ASN A 84 -39.05 -0.22 26.19
N SER A 85 -39.85 -1.18 26.67
CA SER A 85 -40.59 -1.03 27.93
C SER A 85 -39.67 -1.09 29.14
N GLU A 86 -39.81 -0.12 30.05
CA GLU A 86 -39.13 -0.07 31.34
C GLU A 86 -39.89 -0.80 32.46
N THR A 87 -41.11 -1.28 32.19
CA THR A 87 -41.99 -1.96 33.16
C THR A 87 -42.10 -3.47 32.91
N LEU A 88 -41.49 -3.97 31.84
CA LEU A 88 -41.46 -5.39 31.48
C LEU A 88 -40.06 -5.97 31.70
N ALA A 89 -39.98 -7.14 32.32
CA ALA A 89 -38.73 -7.88 32.45
C ALA A 89 -38.53 -8.85 31.28
N ALA A 90 -37.32 -8.93 30.74
CA ALA A 90 -36.99 -9.85 29.67
C ALA A 90 -36.99 -11.30 30.16
N THR A 91 -37.56 -12.22 29.37
CA THR A 91 -37.47 -13.65 29.63
C THR A 91 -36.13 -14.23 29.16
N PRO A 92 -35.69 -15.38 29.70
CA PRO A 92 -34.54 -16.11 29.15
C PRO A 92 -34.66 -16.40 27.64
N ARG A 93 -35.89 -16.58 27.15
CA ARG A 93 -36.18 -16.76 25.72
C ARG A 93 -35.82 -15.51 24.91
N ALA A 94 -36.17 -14.30 25.36
CA ALA A 94 -35.78 -13.06 24.68
C ALA A 94 -34.26 -12.91 24.64
N VAL A 95 -33.58 -13.18 25.77
CA VAL A 95 -32.12 -13.09 25.87
C VAL A 95 -31.44 -14.08 24.92
N LYS A 96 -31.91 -15.34 24.88
CA LYS A 96 -31.38 -16.36 23.97
C LYS A 96 -31.58 -15.98 22.50
N ALA A 97 -32.76 -15.49 22.13
CA ALA A 97 -33.04 -15.08 20.76
C ALA A 97 -32.17 -13.89 20.31
N ALA A 98 -31.94 -12.90 21.19
CA ALA A 98 -31.04 -11.79 20.90
C ALA A 98 -29.59 -12.26 20.76
N TYR A 99 -29.13 -13.16 21.64
CA TYR A 99 -27.80 -13.76 21.56
C TYR A 99 -27.59 -14.55 20.26
N ASP A 100 -28.54 -15.41 19.89
CA ASP A 100 -28.46 -16.21 18.67
C ASP A 100 -28.43 -15.32 17.42
N LEU A 101 -29.23 -14.25 17.40
CA LEU A 101 -29.19 -13.26 16.32
C LEU A 101 -27.81 -12.60 16.25
N ALA A 102 -27.26 -12.12 17.36
CA ALA A 102 -25.95 -11.50 17.38
C ALA A 102 -24.85 -12.47 16.91
N ALA A 103 -24.88 -13.72 17.40
CA ALA A 103 -23.95 -14.77 16.99
C ALA A 103 -24.08 -15.10 15.48
N SER A 104 -25.30 -15.09 14.93
CA SER A 104 -25.52 -15.31 13.48
C SER A 104 -25.02 -14.16 12.61
N LYS A 105 -24.92 -12.94 13.16
CA LYS A 105 -24.45 -11.73 12.44
C LYS A 105 -22.95 -11.50 12.60
N ALA A 106 -22.35 -12.01 13.68
CA ALA A 106 -20.92 -12.03 13.88
C ALA A 106 -20.28 -13.13 13.02
N ALA A 107 -20.14 -12.89 11.71
CA ALA A 107 -19.32 -13.77 10.89
C ALA A 107 -17.87 -13.73 11.40
N ALA A 108 -17.32 -14.88 11.79
CA ALA A 108 -15.92 -15.01 12.24
C ALA A 108 -14.91 -14.53 11.18
N ALA A 109 -15.33 -14.47 9.91
CA ALA A 109 -14.66 -13.75 8.84
C ALA A 109 -15.70 -12.90 8.09
N HIS A 110 -15.48 -11.59 8.05
CA HIS A 110 -16.21 -10.68 7.17
C HIS A 110 -15.19 -9.90 6.33
N THR A 111 -15.62 -9.45 5.16
CA THR A 111 -14.80 -8.65 4.26
C THR A 111 -15.23 -7.20 4.33
N HIS A 112 -14.26 -6.30 4.43
CA HIS A 112 -14.50 -4.87 4.20
C HIS A 112 -14.16 -4.53 2.76
N ARG A 113 -14.92 -3.62 2.15
CA ARG A 113 -14.38 -2.93 0.98
C ARG A 113 -13.20 -2.10 1.45
N TRP A 114 -12.14 -2.08 0.64
CA TRP A 114 -10.92 -1.37 0.99
C TRP A 114 -11.16 0.11 1.36
N ALA A 115 -12.08 0.78 0.66
CA ALA A 115 -12.46 2.17 0.93
C ALA A 115 -13.09 2.42 2.31
N GLN A 116 -13.51 1.37 3.03
CA GLN A 116 -14.11 1.47 4.37
C GLN A 116 -13.08 1.29 5.49
N ILE A 117 -11.82 1.04 5.15
CA ILE A 117 -10.72 0.87 6.11
C ILE A 117 -10.02 2.22 6.28
N THR A 118 -10.42 3.00 7.29
CA THR A 118 -9.92 4.37 7.51
C THR A 118 -8.71 4.45 8.45
N ASP A 119 -8.50 3.46 9.32
CA ASP A 119 -7.48 3.48 10.38
C ASP A 119 -6.71 2.15 10.52
N ALA A 120 -6.18 1.62 9.41
CA ALA A 120 -5.29 0.47 9.49
C ALA A 120 -3.84 0.90 9.85
N PRO A 121 -3.32 0.56 11.03
CA PRO A 121 -2.02 1.04 11.53
C PRO A 121 -0.80 0.38 10.86
N VAL A 122 -0.99 -0.65 10.02
CA VAL A 122 0.09 -1.49 9.47
C VAL A 122 0.50 -1.09 8.05
N PHE A 123 -0.22 -0.18 7.40
CA PHE A 123 0.21 0.28 6.09
C PHE A 123 1.44 1.16 6.24
N SER A 124 2.55 0.73 5.62
CA SER A 124 3.71 1.60 5.43
C SER A 124 3.24 2.94 4.86
N SER A 125 3.91 4.02 5.23
CA SER A 125 3.62 5.37 4.71
C SER A 125 3.47 5.38 3.18
N VAL A 126 4.26 4.55 2.49
CA VAL A 126 4.21 4.32 1.04
C VAL A 126 2.87 3.75 0.59
N ALA A 127 2.35 2.70 1.25
CA ALA A 127 1.06 2.12 0.89
C ALA A 127 -0.06 3.16 1.02
N ARG A 128 -0.07 3.97 2.08
CA ARG A 128 -1.06 5.06 2.24
C ARG A 128 -1.01 6.04 1.07
N VAL A 129 0.19 6.43 0.64
CA VAL A 129 0.35 7.36 -0.47
C VAL A 129 -0.09 6.74 -1.80
N ILE A 130 0.29 5.50 -2.09
CA ILE A 130 -0.10 4.79 -3.32
C ILE A 130 -1.62 4.63 -3.39
N MET A 131 -2.25 4.27 -2.26
CA MET A 131 -3.71 4.12 -2.17
C MET A 131 -4.48 5.44 -2.33
N GLY A 132 -3.86 6.57 -1.99
CA GLY A 132 -4.45 7.90 -2.18
C GLY A 132 -4.36 8.42 -3.62
N LYS A 133 -3.64 7.73 -4.52
CA LYS A 133 -3.49 8.15 -5.91
C LYS A 133 -4.69 7.75 -6.76
N GLN A 134 -5.07 8.63 -7.68
CA GLN A 134 -6.26 8.45 -8.54
C GLN A 134 -5.94 7.72 -9.86
N SER A 135 -4.66 7.58 -10.20
CA SER A 135 -4.23 6.92 -11.43
C SER A 135 -2.89 6.20 -11.27
N ILE A 136 -2.62 5.24 -12.16
CA ILE A 136 -1.31 4.60 -12.28
C ILE A 136 -0.22 5.65 -12.54
N LYS A 137 -0.53 6.70 -13.33
CA LYS A 137 0.40 7.80 -13.60
C LYS A 137 0.84 8.49 -12.31
N ASP A 138 -0.09 8.81 -11.41
CA ASP A 138 0.24 9.49 -10.15
C ASP A 138 1.06 8.62 -9.20
N ILE A 139 0.88 7.29 -9.28
CA ILE A 139 1.70 6.32 -8.54
C ILE A 139 3.11 6.29 -9.12
N LEU A 140 3.23 6.20 -10.44
CA LEU A 140 4.51 6.22 -11.13
C LEU A 140 5.26 7.54 -10.88
N ASP A 141 4.59 8.68 -10.96
CA ASP A 141 5.17 9.99 -10.64
C ASP A 141 5.66 10.05 -9.20
N TYR A 142 4.89 9.52 -8.24
CA TYR A 142 5.29 9.45 -6.83
C TYR A 142 6.53 8.58 -6.60
N LEU A 143 6.65 7.49 -7.36
CA LEU A 143 7.81 6.60 -7.30
C LEU A 143 9.01 7.11 -8.11
N GLY A 144 8.89 8.25 -8.80
CA GLY A 144 9.90 8.75 -9.74
C GLY A 144 10.00 7.91 -11.03
N LEU A 145 9.01 7.05 -11.28
CA LEU A 145 8.91 6.15 -12.41
C LEU A 145 7.91 6.65 -13.47
N GLY A 146 7.61 7.96 -13.49
CA GLY A 146 6.47 8.57 -14.19
C GLY A 146 6.11 8.04 -15.59
N GLU A 147 7.11 7.58 -16.37
CA GLU A 147 6.90 7.02 -17.72
C GLU A 147 7.30 5.53 -17.88
N GLY A 148 7.51 4.81 -16.78
CA GLY A 148 7.81 3.39 -16.76
C GLY A 148 9.29 3.02 -16.96
N SER A 149 10.14 3.97 -17.37
CA SER A 149 11.60 3.78 -17.49
C SER A 149 12.36 4.90 -16.79
N THR A 150 13.44 4.55 -16.08
CA THR A 150 14.40 5.52 -15.54
C THR A 150 15.24 6.18 -16.65
N LEU A 151 15.19 5.66 -17.87
CA LEU A 151 15.88 6.22 -19.02
C LEU A 151 14.96 7.17 -19.80
N PRO A 152 15.44 8.36 -20.21
CA PRO A 152 14.69 9.25 -21.08
C PRO A 152 14.30 8.57 -22.40
N VAL A 153 13.08 8.83 -22.88
CA VAL A 153 12.62 8.33 -24.18
C VAL A 153 13.55 8.83 -25.29
N GLY A 154 14.03 7.90 -26.12
CA GLY A 154 14.93 8.19 -27.25
C GLY A 154 16.40 7.81 -26.99
N VAL A 155 16.78 7.51 -25.75
CA VAL A 155 18.14 7.02 -25.45
C VAL A 155 18.33 5.59 -26.00
N PRO A 156 19.34 5.35 -26.85
CA PRO A 156 19.65 4.00 -27.32
C PRO A 156 20.26 3.15 -26.19
N VAL A 157 19.84 1.89 -26.10
CA VAL A 157 20.29 0.92 -25.08
C VAL A 157 20.70 -0.38 -25.77
N PRO A 158 21.86 -0.98 -25.43
CA PRO A 158 22.24 -2.28 -25.97
C PRO A 158 21.28 -3.38 -25.52
N TRP A 159 20.88 -4.26 -26.43
CA TRP A 159 19.93 -5.34 -26.17
C TRP A 159 20.50 -6.67 -26.68
N PRO A 160 20.44 -7.77 -25.90
CA PRO A 160 21.12 -9.03 -26.24
C PRO A 160 20.41 -9.90 -27.28
N SER A 161 19.16 -9.57 -27.67
CA SER A 161 18.38 -10.36 -28.63
C SER A 161 18.16 -9.61 -29.94
N SER A 162 17.98 -10.35 -31.04
CA SER A 162 17.64 -9.79 -32.36
C SER A 162 16.24 -9.18 -32.42
N ARG A 163 15.37 -9.47 -31.43
CA ARG A 163 14.04 -8.90 -31.30
C ARG A 163 13.98 -7.96 -30.10
N PRO A 164 13.63 -6.67 -30.29
CA PRO A 164 13.43 -5.76 -29.16
C PRO A 164 12.22 -6.22 -28.33
N PRO A 165 12.22 -5.94 -27.02
CA PRO A 165 11.07 -6.22 -26.18
C PRO A 165 9.89 -5.29 -26.53
N GLU A 166 8.70 -5.64 -26.05
CA GLU A 166 7.50 -4.82 -26.28
C GLU A 166 7.72 -3.36 -25.83
N GLY A 167 7.26 -2.41 -26.65
CA GLY A 167 7.45 -0.98 -26.41
C GLY A 167 8.80 -0.39 -26.88
N TRP A 168 9.76 -1.22 -27.28
CA TRP A 168 11.07 -0.77 -27.78
C TRP A 168 11.18 -0.89 -29.31
N LEU A 169 11.94 0.02 -29.92
CA LEU A 169 12.21 0.01 -31.36
C LEU A 169 13.71 -0.19 -31.62
N GLN A 170 14.04 -0.93 -32.67
CA GLN A 170 15.43 -1.11 -33.08
C GLN A 170 15.95 0.17 -33.76
N CYS A 171 17.12 0.64 -33.35
CA CYS A 171 17.81 1.78 -33.99
C CYS A 171 18.44 1.35 -35.33
N ASN A 172 17.61 1.14 -36.35
CA ASN A 172 17.98 0.62 -37.67
C ASN A 172 17.61 1.59 -38.81
N GLY A 173 17.45 2.88 -38.51
CA GLY A 173 17.05 3.88 -39.52
C GLY A 173 15.57 3.92 -39.85
N ALA A 174 14.72 3.07 -39.23
CA ALA A 174 13.30 3.01 -39.54
C ALA A 174 12.54 4.31 -39.20
N ALA A 175 11.52 4.61 -40.01
CA ALA A 175 10.57 5.68 -39.73
C ALA A 175 9.54 5.25 -38.66
N PHE A 176 9.02 6.21 -37.92
CA PHE A 176 7.93 6.02 -36.95
C PHE A 176 6.91 7.16 -37.05
N THR A 177 5.80 7.06 -36.32
CA THR A 177 4.75 8.10 -36.36
C THR A 177 4.63 8.82 -35.02
N ARG A 178 4.46 10.14 -35.08
CA ARG A 178 4.22 10.99 -33.89
C ARG A 178 2.98 10.57 -33.11
N THR A 179 1.92 10.13 -33.80
CA THR A 179 0.69 9.65 -33.16
C THR A 179 0.95 8.42 -32.28
N LYS A 180 1.81 7.49 -32.75
CA LYS A 180 2.11 6.27 -32.00
C LYS A 180 3.19 6.49 -30.93
N TYR A 181 4.17 7.36 -31.21
CA TYR A 181 5.30 7.62 -30.31
C TYR A 181 5.55 9.15 -30.17
N PRO A 182 4.67 9.89 -29.48
CA PRO A 182 4.74 11.36 -29.44
C PRO A 182 5.99 11.88 -28.74
N LYS A 183 6.44 11.22 -27.67
CA LYS A 183 7.65 11.62 -26.93
C LYS A 183 8.93 11.28 -27.69
N LEU A 184 8.93 10.15 -28.40
CA LEU A 184 10.02 9.81 -29.32
C LEU A 184 10.11 10.81 -30.47
N ALA A 185 8.98 11.38 -30.93
CA ALA A 185 8.95 12.44 -31.93
C ALA A 185 9.47 13.80 -31.42
N VAL A 186 9.57 13.98 -30.10
CA VAL A 186 10.28 15.12 -29.50
C VAL A 186 11.78 14.86 -29.51
N ALA A 187 12.21 13.63 -29.18
CA ALA A 187 13.62 13.24 -29.20
C ALA A 187 14.21 13.15 -30.62
N TYR A 188 13.43 12.66 -31.59
CA TYR A 188 13.78 12.55 -33.00
C TYR A 188 12.73 13.28 -33.87
N PRO A 189 12.87 14.60 -34.08
CA PRO A 189 11.90 15.42 -34.81
C PRO A 189 11.65 14.97 -36.25
N ASP A 190 12.66 14.38 -36.90
CA ASP A 190 12.58 13.88 -38.28
C ASP A 190 11.75 12.58 -38.41
N LEU A 191 11.22 12.06 -37.30
CA LEU A 191 10.40 10.85 -37.25
C LEU A 191 11.11 9.60 -37.78
N ARG A 192 12.45 9.59 -37.70
CA ARG A 192 13.30 8.45 -38.02
C ARG A 192 14.23 8.15 -36.87
N LEU A 193 14.44 6.86 -36.63
CA LEU A 193 15.46 6.41 -35.69
C LEU A 193 16.85 6.57 -36.31
N PRO A 194 17.89 6.78 -35.49
CA PRO A 194 19.27 6.63 -35.93
C PRO A 194 19.49 5.18 -36.39
N ASP A 195 20.35 4.99 -37.39
CA ASP A 195 20.85 3.66 -37.74
C ASP A 195 22.16 3.42 -36.99
N LEU A 196 22.09 2.60 -35.93
CA LEU A 196 23.23 2.31 -35.06
C LEU A 196 23.90 0.98 -35.38
N ARG A 197 23.48 0.31 -36.46
CA ARG A 197 24.05 -0.98 -36.85
C ARG A 197 25.49 -0.76 -37.33
N GLY A 198 26.47 -1.27 -36.57
CA GLY A 198 27.90 -1.10 -36.86
C GLY A 198 28.48 0.27 -36.47
N GLU A 199 27.71 1.11 -35.77
CA GLU A 199 28.14 2.46 -35.36
C GLU A 199 28.51 2.50 -33.88
N PHE A 200 29.59 3.19 -33.55
CA PHE A 200 29.92 3.53 -32.16
C PHE A 200 29.24 4.83 -31.76
N ILE A 201 28.77 4.91 -30.52
CA ILE A 201 28.28 6.18 -29.97
C ILE A 201 29.48 6.99 -29.49
N ARG A 202 29.59 8.22 -29.98
CA ARG A 202 30.57 9.21 -29.52
C ARG A 202 29.86 10.38 -28.82
N GLY A 203 30.48 10.94 -27.80
CA GLY A 203 30.04 12.19 -27.17
C GLY A 203 30.12 13.38 -28.11
N TRP A 204 29.03 14.11 -28.23
CA TRP A 204 28.98 15.38 -28.96
C TRP A 204 29.86 16.43 -28.29
N ASP A 205 30.58 17.21 -29.10
CA ASP A 205 31.60 18.16 -28.62
C ASP A 205 31.02 19.35 -27.85
N ASP A 206 29.84 19.81 -28.27
CA ASP A 206 29.17 21.00 -27.71
C ASP A 206 30.14 22.18 -27.47
N LEU A 207 30.91 22.53 -28.51
CA LEU A 207 31.87 23.65 -28.51
C LEU A 207 33.05 23.50 -27.54
N ARG A 208 33.32 22.30 -27.00
CA ARG A 208 34.53 21.98 -26.22
C ARG A 208 35.81 22.02 -27.06
N MET A 209 35.70 22.06 -28.39
CA MET A 209 36.79 22.14 -29.37
C MET A 209 37.65 20.88 -29.49
N ILE A 210 37.15 19.71 -29.07
CA ILE A 210 37.79 18.41 -29.23
C ILE A 210 37.37 17.74 -30.56
N ASP A 211 36.08 17.79 -30.91
CA ASP A 211 35.51 17.30 -32.19
C ASP A 211 34.78 18.46 -32.91
N ARG A 212 35.57 19.45 -33.33
CA ARG A 212 35.07 20.75 -33.84
C ARG A 212 34.14 20.56 -35.06
N GLY A 213 32.99 21.23 -35.02
CA GLY A 213 32.03 21.27 -36.13
C GLY A 213 31.12 20.04 -36.22
N ARG A 214 31.22 19.12 -35.27
CA ARG A 214 30.35 17.94 -35.20
C ARG A 214 28.93 18.33 -34.78
N LEU A 215 27.93 17.84 -35.51
CA LEU A 215 26.50 18.04 -35.17
C LEU A 215 25.95 16.80 -34.44
N LEU A 216 24.91 17.00 -33.62
CA LEU A 216 24.17 15.89 -33.03
C LEU A 216 23.61 14.98 -34.12
N LEU A 217 23.66 13.66 -33.85
CA LEU A 217 23.22 12.59 -34.74
C LEU A 217 23.93 12.55 -36.11
N SER A 218 24.99 13.33 -36.32
CA SER A 218 25.82 13.22 -37.51
C SER A 218 26.68 11.95 -37.45
N THR A 219 26.86 11.30 -38.60
CA THR A 219 27.70 10.10 -38.76
C THR A 219 29.09 10.46 -39.24
N GLN A 220 30.08 9.66 -38.86
CA GLN A 220 31.47 9.84 -39.27
C GLN A 220 32.02 8.47 -39.59
N GLU A 221 32.59 8.39 -40.78
CA GLU A 221 33.27 7.21 -41.26
C GLU A 221 34.48 6.86 -40.38
N ALA A 222 34.90 5.60 -40.46
CA ALA A 222 36.10 5.18 -39.78
C ALA A 222 37.33 5.97 -40.28
N THR A 223 38.31 6.14 -39.39
CA THR A 223 39.63 6.61 -39.82
C THR A 223 40.44 5.39 -40.21
N TYR A 224 41.00 5.41 -41.42
CA TYR A 224 41.79 4.30 -41.94
C TYR A 224 43.28 4.67 -42.01
N ILE A 225 44.14 3.73 -41.64
CA ILE A 225 45.59 3.78 -41.89
C ILE A 225 45.95 2.71 -42.91
N CYS A 226 46.79 3.06 -43.88
CA CYS A 226 47.33 2.12 -44.86
C CYS A 226 48.43 1.26 -44.22
N THR A 227 48.45 -0.05 -44.51
CA THR A 227 49.41 -1.01 -43.92
C THR A 227 50.77 -1.08 -44.61
N ALA A 228 50.98 -0.33 -45.70
CA ALA A 228 52.23 -0.35 -46.44
C ALA A 228 53.29 0.53 -45.74
N ILE A 229 54.44 -0.09 -45.39
CA ILE A 229 55.65 0.64 -44.97
C ILE A 229 56.13 1.46 -46.15
N GLN A 230 55.89 2.77 -46.12
CA GLN A 230 56.40 3.69 -47.12
C GLN A 230 57.36 4.68 -46.47
N ALA A 231 58.51 4.19 -45.98
CA ALA A 231 59.70 4.99 -45.69
C ALA A 231 60.90 4.11 -45.31
N TYR A 232 61.68 3.65 -46.30
CA TYR A 232 63.08 3.25 -46.06
C TYR A 232 63.98 4.29 -46.73
N HIS A 233 64.74 5.06 -45.94
CA HIS A 233 65.78 5.98 -46.42
C HIS A 233 67.15 5.47 -45.90
N GLY A 234 67.84 4.68 -46.73
CA GLY A 234 69.16 4.11 -46.43
C GLY A 234 69.57 3.07 -47.48
N VAL A 235 70.82 2.59 -47.42
CA VAL A 235 71.31 1.47 -48.24
C VAL A 235 71.45 0.25 -47.32
N ALA A 236 70.64 -0.79 -47.54
CA ALA A 236 70.75 -2.05 -46.81
C ALA A 236 71.76 -2.97 -47.51
N GLY A 237 72.79 -3.40 -46.78
CA GLY A 237 73.82 -4.32 -47.27
C GLY A 237 73.33 -5.77 -47.42
N GLY A 238 72.51 -6.03 -48.45
CA GLY A 238 72.37 -7.37 -49.05
C GLY A 238 71.47 -8.40 -48.34
N ALA A 239 70.67 -8.02 -47.34
CA ALA A 239 69.66 -8.91 -46.75
C ALA A 239 68.23 -8.54 -47.19
N ASP A 240 67.39 -9.55 -47.45
CA ASP A 240 65.97 -9.35 -47.74
C ASP A 240 65.26 -8.79 -46.49
N ILE A 241 64.61 -7.63 -46.62
CA ILE A 241 63.85 -7.01 -45.53
C ILE A 241 62.37 -7.23 -45.80
N GLN A 242 61.68 -7.95 -44.92
CA GLN A 242 60.22 -7.95 -44.85
C GLN A 242 59.76 -6.70 -44.10
N ALA A 243 59.04 -5.82 -44.79
CA ALA A 243 58.53 -4.58 -44.22
C ALA A 243 57.03 -4.45 -44.51
N GLY A 244 56.20 -4.70 -43.49
CA GLY A 244 54.76 -4.45 -43.49
C GLY A 244 54.21 -4.39 -42.06
N ILE A 245 53.01 -3.83 -41.89
CA ILE A 245 52.30 -3.91 -40.61
C ILE A 245 51.58 -5.26 -40.58
N SER A 246 52.14 -6.23 -39.85
CA SER A 246 51.53 -7.55 -39.63
C SER A 246 50.34 -7.44 -38.67
N PHE A 247 49.24 -8.14 -38.95
CA PHE A 247 48.08 -8.22 -38.07
C PHE A 247 47.45 -9.61 -38.11
N ALA A 248 46.99 -10.09 -36.95
CA ALA A 248 46.63 -11.49 -36.74
C ALA A 248 45.14 -11.81 -37.02
N SER A 249 44.27 -10.79 -37.14
CA SER A 249 42.83 -10.95 -37.38
C SER A 249 42.25 -9.69 -38.04
N HIS A 250 41.53 -9.85 -39.15
CA HIS A 250 41.00 -8.75 -39.96
C HIS A 250 39.47 -8.71 -39.78
N ASP A 251 38.86 -7.52 -39.76
CA ASP A 251 37.40 -7.37 -39.85
C ASP A 251 36.93 -7.59 -41.32
N ASN A 252 35.74 -8.14 -41.53
CA ASN A 252 35.30 -8.68 -42.83
C ASN A 252 34.99 -7.61 -43.90
N ASP A 253 34.85 -6.33 -43.52
CA ASP A 253 34.56 -5.21 -44.44
C ASP A 253 35.84 -4.53 -44.93
N ILE A 254 36.56 -5.17 -45.86
CA ILE A 254 37.62 -4.50 -46.61
C ILE A 254 36.95 -3.59 -47.65
N ILE A 255 36.73 -2.33 -47.24
CA ILE A 255 36.28 -1.27 -48.14
C ILE A 255 37.46 -0.91 -49.07
N ASN A 256 37.35 -1.27 -50.35
CA ASN A 256 38.32 -0.92 -51.39
C ASN A 256 38.14 0.55 -51.83
N ILE A 257 38.50 1.50 -50.96
CA ILE A 257 38.55 2.93 -51.31
C ILE A 257 40.02 3.35 -51.45
N THR A 258 40.32 4.06 -52.54
CA THR A 258 41.60 4.73 -52.77
C THR A 258 41.37 6.24 -52.62
N PRO A 259 41.90 6.90 -51.57
CA PRO A 259 41.66 8.32 -51.34
C PRO A 259 42.31 9.21 -52.41
N ASP A 260 41.64 10.32 -52.73
CA ASP A 260 42.23 11.39 -53.52
C ASP A 260 43.20 12.22 -52.64
N GLN A 261 44.45 12.38 -53.09
CA GLN A 261 45.53 13.11 -52.41
C GLN A 261 46.11 12.48 -51.12
N PRO A 262 46.73 11.29 -51.17
CA PRO A 262 47.43 10.71 -50.04
C PRO A 262 48.63 11.58 -49.60
N ARG A 263 48.84 11.71 -48.28
CA ARG A 263 49.94 12.48 -47.68
C ARG A 263 50.82 11.59 -46.81
N THR A 264 52.11 11.90 -46.73
CA THR A 264 53.07 11.28 -45.81
C THR A 264 52.75 11.63 -44.35
N GLY A 265 53.34 10.90 -43.40
CA GLY A 265 53.18 11.17 -41.95
C GLY A 265 53.64 12.56 -41.49
N ASN A 266 54.36 13.31 -42.33
CA ASN A 266 54.75 14.70 -42.11
C ASN A 266 53.97 15.70 -43.00
N GLY A 267 52.86 15.28 -43.62
CA GLY A 267 51.90 16.17 -44.29
C GLY A 267 52.20 16.55 -45.73
N ILE A 268 53.20 15.93 -46.38
CA ILE A 268 53.57 16.19 -47.78
C ILE A 268 52.69 15.37 -48.72
N LEU A 269 52.19 15.98 -49.79
CA LEU A 269 51.40 15.29 -50.82
C LEU A 269 52.26 14.26 -51.59
N TYR A 270 51.77 13.03 -51.77
CA TYR A 270 52.35 12.11 -52.74
C TYR A 270 52.05 12.64 -54.16
N GLY A 271 53.04 13.27 -54.80
CA GLY A 271 52.88 13.96 -56.10
C GLY A 271 52.41 13.05 -57.25
N THR A 272 52.63 11.74 -57.17
CA THR A 272 52.09 10.74 -58.10
C THR A 272 51.66 9.48 -57.36
N LYS A 273 50.48 8.97 -57.70
CA LYS A 273 49.78 7.84 -57.06
C LYS A 273 50.64 6.55 -57.11
N PRO A 274 51.00 5.92 -55.98
CA PRO A 274 51.59 4.58 -55.97
C PRO A 274 50.51 3.55 -56.33
N VAL A 275 50.81 2.63 -57.26
CA VAL A 275 49.86 1.61 -57.78
C VAL A 275 50.07 0.21 -57.19
N ASP A 276 51.07 0.03 -56.33
CA ASP A 276 51.51 -1.28 -55.81
C ASP A 276 51.38 -1.41 -54.29
N ARG A 277 51.07 -2.64 -53.86
CA ARG A 277 50.43 -2.93 -52.55
C ARG A 277 51.20 -3.98 -51.74
N TRP A 278 52.38 -4.36 -52.22
CA TRP A 278 53.51 -4.89 -51.46
C TRP A 278 54.80 -4.27 -52.00
N ALA A 279 55.89 -4.35 -51.24
CA ALA A 279 57.24 -4.03 -51.73
C ALA A 279 58.19 -5.24 -51.55
N ILE A 280 58.65 -5.84 -52.65
CA ILE A 280 59.89 -6.63 -52.66
C ILE A 280 60.96 -5.60 -53.01
N ALA A 281 61.76 -5.20 -52.03
CA ALA A 281 62.91 -4.38 -52.29
C ALA A 281 64.11 -5.27 -52.67
N ARG A 282 64.09 -5.77 -53.90
CA ARG A 282 65.29 -5.91 -54.73
C ARG A 282 65.11 -4.90 -55.86
N ALA A 283 66.18 -4.27 -56.35
CA ALA A 283 66.06 -3.46 -57.57
C ALA A 283 65.61 -4.39 -58.72
N GLY A 284 64.31 -4.43 -58.96
CA GLY A 284 63.67 -5.47 -59.76
C GLY A 284 62.18 -5.56 -59.46
N LYS A 285 61.42 -4.64 -60.07
CA LYS A 285 59.98 -4.69 -60.41
C LYS A 285 59.03 -5.27 -59.34
N LEU A 286 58.20 -4.39 -58.79
CA LEU A 286 57.01 -4.72 -58.00
C LEU A 286 56.09 -5.69 -58.77
N VAL A 287 55.54 -6.71 -58.11
CA VAL A 287 54.56 -7.66 -58.68
C VAL A 287 53.41 -7.91 -57.70
N SER A 288 52.69 -6.87 -57.25
CA SER A 288 51.41 -7.11 -56.55
C SER A 288 50.23 -6.86 -57.45
N ASN A 289 49.45 -7.90 -57.68
CA ASN A 289 48.04 -7.84 -58.06
C ASN A 289 47.09 -7.78 -56.83
N GLU A 290 47.63 -7.67 -55.62
CA GLU A 290 46.85 -7.58 -54.36
C GLU A 290 46.27 -6.18 -54.13
N LYS A 291 45.18 -6.07 -53.33
CA LYS A 291 44.50 -4.80 -52.99
C LYS A 291 45.06 -4.09 -51.75
N ASP A 292 44.98 -2.74 -51.70
CA ASP A 292 45.63 -1.91 -50.68
C ASP A 292 44.88 -2.24 -49.41
N ARG A 293 45.59 -2.72 -48.40
CA ARG A 293 44.95 -3.10 -47.15
C ARG A 293 44.94 -1.89 -46.23
N TRP A 294 43.73 -1.50 -45.83
CA TRP A 294 43.48 -0.41 -44.90
C TRP A 294 42.99 -0.99 -43.58
N ILE A 295 43.53 -0.50 -42.47
CA ILE A 295 43.07 -0.84 -41.13
C ILE A 295 42.26 0.35 -40.61
N ALA A 296 41.02 0.10 -40.21
CA ALA A 296 40.23 1.06 -39.46
C ALA A 296 40.82 1.21 -38.04
N ILE A 297 41.37 2.37 -37.72
CA ILE A 297 41.97 2.67 -36.41
C ILE A 297 41.03 3.40 -35.46
N ARG A 298 40.02 4.07 -36.01
CA ARG A 298 38.93 4.67 -35.26
C ARG A 298 37.65 4.21 -35.91
N PRO A 299 36.72 3.58 -35.18
CA PRO A 299 35.54 3.02 -35.79
C PRO A 299 34.60 4.12 -36.30
N ARG A 300 33.67 3.71 -37.18
CA ARG A 300 32.53 4.53 -37.57
C ARG A 300 31.75 4.93 -36.33
N ASN A 301 31.26 6.16 -36.29
CA ASN A 301 30.55 6.66 -35.13
C ASN A 301 29.49 7.69 -35.46
N ILE A 302 28.54 7.80 -34.54
CA ILE A 302 27.48 8.81 -34.53
C ILE A 302 27.57 9.64 -33.24
N ALA A 303 27.39 10.95 -33.36
CA ALA A 303 27.49 11.86 -32.23
C ALA A 303 26.18 11.92 -31.43
N PHE A 304 26.25 11.64 -30.13
CA PHE A 304 25.13 11.78 -29.18
C PHE A 304 25.52 12.70 -28.03
N ASN A 305 24.54 13.41 -27.49
CA ASN A 305 24.74 14.10 -26.23
C ASN A 305 24.70 13.10 -25.07
N TYR A 306 25.71 13.13 -24.20
CA TYR A 306 25.69 12.33 -22.98
C TYR A 306 25.05 13.13 -21.85
N ILE A 307 23.94 12.61 -21.35
CA ILE A 307 23.16 13.21 -20.28
C ILE A 307 23.14 12.31 -19.05
N VAL A 308 23.04 12.92 -17.88
CA VAL A 308 22.81 12.22 -16.61
C VAL A 308 21.44 12.59 -16.08
N ARG A 309 20.68 11.60 -15.59
CA ARG A 309 19.40 11.84 -14.94
C ARG A 309 19.64 12.53 -13.61
N ALA A 310 19.12 13.74 -13.44
CA ALA A 310 19.33 14.56 -12.25
C ALA A 310 18.28 14.35 -11.14
N VAL A 311 17.11 13.78 -11.46
CA VAL A 311 16.00 13.49 -10.56
C VAL A 311 15.28 12.23 -10.99
#